data_AF-A0A1I2G9R9-F1
#
_entry.id   AF-A0A1I2G9R9-F1
#
_cell.length_a   1.000
_cell.length_b   1.000
_cell.length_c   1.000
_cell.angle_alpha   90.00
_cell.angle_beta   90.00
_cell.angle_gamma   90.00
#
_symmetry.space_group_name_H-M   'P 1'
#
loop_
_entity.id
_entity.type
_entity.pdbx_description
1 polymer ?
#
loop_
_entity_poly.entity_id
_entity_poly.type
_entity_poly.pdbx_seq_one_letter_code
_entity_poly.pdbx_strand_id
1 'polypeptide(L)'
;MSGGEREIARERVARRRNRHGLAGMWKRTGLSRHVVWSMLFGAALAACEPARAPEVRGVRGKRELFGDPALVPTRAGERAREELALSDAVVAALRALGAEGLAVEVRLPRADDPGAVVVTGLGPPGWDEPAAAALVGELCGPWSAGRVRVAWRGAAPSRPEGGPGDLPLLFALVGLGAAGGVTVDRALRRRARSPLRG
;
A
#
# COMPACT_ATOMS: atom_id res chain seq x y z
N MET A 1 -1.69 -29.57 60.92
CA MET A 1 -1.01 -28.98 59.75
C MET A 1 -0.89 -30.05 58.68
N SER A 2 -1.69 -29.93 57.63
CA SER A 2 -1.76 -30.93 56.55
C SER A 2 -0.60 -30.74 55.56
N GLY A 3 -0.29 -31.77 54.77
CA GLY A 3 0.81 -31.75 53.80
C GLY A 3 0.75 -30.57 52.82
N GLY A 4 -0.45 -30.12 52.45
CA GLY A 4 -0.65 -29.00 51.53
C GLY A 4 -0.22 -27.64 52.07
N GLU A 5 -0.33 -27.39 53.37
CA GLU A 5 0.08 -26.10 53.97
C GLU A 5 1.60 -25.91 53.94
N ARG A 6 2.36 -27.02 54.02
CA ARG A 6 3.82 -27.01 53.96
C ARG A 6 4.32 -26.74 52.53
N GLU A 7 3.57 -27.14 51.53
CA GLU A 7 3.92 -26.96 50.12
C GLU A 7 3.70 -25.51 49.68
N ILE A 8 2.58 -24.89 50.09
CA ILE A 8 2.30 -23.48 49.81
C ILE A 8 3.31 -22.55 50.50
N ALA A 9 3.76 -22.90 51.72
CA ALA A 9 4.79 -22.13 52.42
C ALA A 9 6.16 -22.20 51.72
N ARG A 10 6.54 -23.38 51.20
CA ARG A 10 7.79 -23.55 50.44
C ARG A 10 7.77 -22.78 49.13
N GLU A 11 6.63 -22.78 48.43
CA GLU A 11 6.50 -22.06 47.16
C GLU A 11 6.58 -20.54 47.34
N ARG A 12 6.01 -20.00 48.43
CA ARG A 12 6.10 -18.54 48.73
C ARG A 12 7.53 -18.10 49.06
N VAL A 13 8.31 -18.92 49.77
CA VAL A 13 9.72 -18.61 50.09
C VAL A 13 10.59 -18.66 48.82
N ALA A 14 10.35 -19.64 47.93
CA ALA A 14 11.06 -19.74 46.65
C ALA A 14 10.80 -18.52 45.75
N ARG A 15 9.55 -18.06 45.64
CA ARG A 15 9.19 -16.87 44.83
C ARG A 15 9.79 -15.57 45.38
N ARG A 16 9.97 -15.45 46.70
CA ARG A 16 10.55 -14.23 47.32
C ARG A 16 12.06 -14.12 47.04
N ARG A 17 12.77 -15.23 46.96
CA ARG A 17 14.22 -15.25 46.65
C ARG A 17 14.52 -14.84 45.21
N ASN A 18 13.61 -15.14 44.27
CA ASN A 18 13.84 -14.87 42.84
C ASN A 18 13.62 -13.40 42.42
N ARG A 19 12.86 -12.60 43.20
CA ARG A 19 12.65 -11.17 42.89
C ARG A 19 13.86 -10.29 43.18
N HIS A 20 14.77 -10.72 44.05
CA HIS A 20 15.95 -9.93 44.39
C HIS A 20 17.15 -10.16 43.44
N GLY A 21 17.16 -11.25 42.65
CA GLY A 21 18.24 -11.53 41.69
C GLY A 21 18.22 -10.62 40.46
N LEU A 22 17.03 -10.34 39.92
CA LEU A 22 16.89 -9.56 38.69
C LEU A 22 17.05 -8.04 38.89
N ALA A 23 16.76 -7.51 40.08
CA ALA A 23 16.93 -6.07 40.34
C ALA A 23 18.40 -5.64 40.49
N GLY A 24 19.30 -6.58 40.84
CA GLY A 24 20.73 -6.30 41.01
C GLY A 24 21.54 -6.36 39.71
N MET A 25 21.08 -7.10 38.71
CA MET A 25 21.85 -7.38 37.49
C MET A 25 21.98 -6.16 36.56
N TRP A 26 21.02 -5.23 36.60
CA TRP A 26 21.02 -4.03 35.75
C TRP A 26 21.91 -2.89 36.25
N LYS A 27 22.44 -2.99 37.48
CA LYS A 27 23.32 -1.95 38.03
C LYS A 27 24.80 -2.13 37.66
N ARG A 28 25.22 -3.29 37.13
CA ARG A 28 26.64 -3.56 36.87
C ARG A 28 27.14 -3.30 35.46
N THR A 29 26.26 -3.12 34.47
CA THR A 29 26.71 -3.07 33.07
C THR A 29 26.85 -1.67 32.48
N GLY A 30 26.43 -0.59 33.17
CA GLY A 30 26.63 0.79 32.69
C GLY A 30 25.96 1.14 31.35
N LEU A 31 25.36 0.16 30.66
CA LEU A 31 24.60 0.35 29.45
C LEU A 31 23.23 0.90 29.80
N SER A 32 23.04 2.18 29.53
CA SER A 32 21.76 2.83 29.74
C SER A 32 20.69 2.13 28.90
N ARG A 33 19.49 1.99 29.46
CA ARG A 33 18.30 1.45 28.79
C ARG A 33 18.05 2.07 27.41
N HIS A 34 18.54 3.29 27.20
CA HIS A 34 18.44 4.03 25.95
C HIS A 34 19.32 3.44 24.84
N VAL A 35 20.53 2.93 25.14
CA VAL A 35 21.43 2.36 24.12
C VAL A 35 20.85 1.07 23.54
N VAL A 36 20.26 0.22 24.38
CA VAL A 36 19.61 -1.03 23.94
C VAL A 36 18.37 -0.72 23.11
N TRP A 37 17.59 0.28 23.50
CA TRP A 37 16.44 0.75 22.72
C TRP A 37 16.86 1.35 21.37
N SER A 38 17.94 2.13 21.32
CA SER A 38 18.45 2.73 20.09
C SER A 38 18.95 1.69 19.08
N MET A 39 19.61 0.61 19.55
CA MET A 39 20.05 -0.46 18.66
C MET A 39 18.88 -1.28 18.10
N LEU A 40 17.84 -1.54 18.89
CA LEU A 40 16.61 -2.19 18.40
C LEU A 40 15.84 -1.33 17.40
N PHE A 41 15.79 -0.01 17.60
CA PHE A 41 15.11 0.91 16.68
C PHE A 41 15.88 1.10 15.36
N GLY A 42 17.23 1.12 15.42
CA GLY A 42 18.09 1.20 14.24
C GLY A 42 17.99 -0.04 13.33
N ALA A 43 17.90 -1.24 13.93
CA ALA A 43 17.71 -2.48 13.18
C ALA A 43 16.31 -2.57 12.52
N ALA A 44 15.27 -2.01 13.17
CA ALA A 44 13.91 -1.96 12.60
C ALA A 44 13.81 -1.03 11.38
N LEU A 45 14.62 0.04 11.31
CA LEU A 45 14.62 0.97 10.18
C LEU A 45 15.49 0.47 9.01
N ALA A 46 16.54 -0.30 9.26
CA ALA A 46 17.36 -0.92 8.21
C ALA A 46 16.70 -2.13 7.53
N ALA A 47 15.63 -2.68 8.13
CA ALA A 47 14.81 -3.75 7.55
C ALA A 47 13.64 -3.22 6.69
N CYS A 48 13.52 -1.90 6.51
CA CYS A 48 12.65 -1.31 5.50
C CYS A 48 13.32 -1.41 4.13
N GLU A 49 13.55 -2.64 3.69
CA GLU A 49 13.62 -2.94 2.26
C GLU A 49 12.30 -2.42 1.67
N PRO A 50 12.29 -1.65 0.57
CA PRO A 50 11.04 -1.26 -0.06
C PRO A 50 10.39 -2.55 -0.52
N ALA A 51 9.45 -3.07 0.27
CA ALA A 51 8.64 -4.20 -0.09
C ALA A 51 8.07 -3.84 -1.46
N ARG A 52 8.57 -4.51 -2.51
CA ARG A 52 7.92 -4.49 -3.82
C ARG A 52 6.46 -4.68 -3.51
N ALA A 53 5.64 -3.73 -3.94
CA ALA A 53 4.20 -3.78 -3.76
C ALA A 53 3.78 -5.23 -4.05
N PRO A 54 3.09 -5.92 -3.13
CA PRO A 54 2.70 -7.30 -3.36
C PRO A 54 1.97 -7.31 -4.70
N GLU A 55 2.56 -8.03 -5.66
CA GLU A 55 1.90 -8.35 -6.91
C GLU A 55 0.56 -8.96 -6.49
N VAL A 56 -0.55 -8.29 -6.80
CA VAL A 56 -1.91 -8.75 -6.45
C VAL A 56 -2.20 -9.97 -7.31
N ARG A 57 -1.56 -11.10 -6.98
CA ARG A 57 -1.95 -12.43 -7.43
C ARG A 57 -3.11 -12.85 -6.55
N GLY A 58 -4.34 -12.77 -7.06
CA GLY A 58 -5.45 -13.48 -6.42
C GLY A 58 -6.86 -12.90 -6.55
N VAL A 59 -7.09 -11.82 -7.28
CA VAL A 59 -8.47 -11.52 -7.73
C VAL A 59 -8.58 -12.13 -9.12
N ARG A 60 -9.23 -13.30 -9.24
CA ARG A 60 -9.52 -13.86 -10.56
C ARG A 60 -10.32 -12.82 -11.33
N GLY A 61 -9.72 -12.27 -12.37
CA GLY A 61 -10.33 -11.20 -13.15
C GLY A 61 -11.60 -11.69 -13.84
N LYS A 62 -12.51 -10.77 -14.18
CA LYS A 62 -13.75 -11.08 -14.92
C LYS A 62 -13.50 -11.96 -16.16
N ARG A 63 -12.36 -11.75 -16.84
CA ARG A 63 -11.90 -12.57 -17.98
C ARG A 63 -11.64 -14.02 -17.60
N GLU A 64 -11.03 -14.28 -16.45
CA GLU A 64 -10.73 -15.64 -15.98
C GLU A 64 -11.99 -16.39 -15.55
N LEU A 65 -13.03 -15.66 -15.10
CA LEU A 65 -14.28 -16.25 -14.62
C LEU A 65 -15.32 -16.46 -15.72
N PHE A 66 -15.32 -15.63 -16.77
CA PHE A 66 -16.38 -15.62 -17.79
C PHE A 66 -15.88 -15.73 -19.23
N GLY A 67 -14.56 -15.77 -19.43
CA GLY A 67 -13.96 -15.90 -20.77
C GLY A 67 -13.98 -17.32 -21.33
N ASP A 68 -14.36 -18.33 -20.54
CA ASP A 68 -14.44 -19.71 -21.00
C ASP A 68 -15.74 -19.98 -21.79
N PRO A 69 -15.65 -20.35 -23.08
CA PRO A 69 -16.81 -20.69 -23.89
C PRO A 69 -17.52 -21.97 -23.42
N ALA A 70 -16.87 -22.83 -22.63
CA ALA A 70 -17.46 -24.05 -22.07
C ALA A 70 -18.37 -23.80 -20.85
N LEU A 71 -18.43 -22.57 -20.33
CA LEU A 71 -19.32 -22.21 -19.23
C LEU A 71 -20.79 -22.27 -19.65
N VAL A 72 -21.63 -22.80 -18.76
CA VAL A 72 -23.09 -22.94 -18.94
C VAL A 72 -23.71 -21.58 -19.32
N PRO A 73 -24.55 -21.52 -20.37
CA PRO A 73 -25.20 -20.29 -20.79
C PRO A 73 -26.16 -19.80 -19.70
N THR A 74 -25.71 -18.81 -18.94
CA THR A 74 -26.53 -18.09 -17.96
C THR A 74 -26.68 -16.65 -18.42
N ARG A 75 -27.79 -15.99 -18.08
CA ARG A 75 -27.96 -14.56 -18.41
C ARG A 75 -26.83 -13.68 -17.88
N ALA A 76 -26.30 -14.02 -16.70
CA ALA A 76 -25.16 -13.32 -16.13
C ALA A 76 -23.86 -13.57 -16.91
N GLY A 77 -23.63 -14.81 -17.36
CA GLY A 77 -22.47 -15.19 -18.16
C GLY A 77 -22.47 -14.58 -19.56
N GLU A 78 -23.61 -14.63 -20.28
CA GLU A 78 -23.76 -13.99 -21.60
C GLU A 78 -23.45 -12.50 -21.52
N ARG A 79 -24.00 -11.82 -20.52
CA ARG A 79 -23.70 -10.41 -20.28
C ARG A 79 -22.22 -10.15 -19.97
N ALA A 80 -21.59 -11.00 -19.18
CA ALA A 80 -20.16 -10.85 -18.90
C ALA A 80 -19.32 -11.04 -20.17
N ARG A 81 -19.73 -11.94 -21.08
CA ARG A 81 -19.13 -12.12 -22.41
C ARG A 81 -19.35 -10.91 -23.31
N GLU A 82 -20.54 -10.31 -23.33
CA GLU A 82 -20.82 -9.06 -24.03
C GLU A 82 -19.91 -7.92 -23.53
N GLU A 83 -19.80 -7.77 -22.21
CA GLU A 83 -18.93 -6.77 -21.58
C GLU A 83 -17.45 -7.01 -21.93
N LEU A 84 -16.99 -8.26 -21.98
CA LEU A 84 -15.63 -8.61 -22.40
C LEU A 84 -15.39 -8.35 -23.89
N ALA A 85 -16.33 -8.72 -24.75
CA ALA A 85 -16.23 -8.48 -26.19
C ALA A 85 -16.16 -6.98 -26.51
N LEU A 86 -16.97 -6.17 -25.83
CA LEU A 86 -16.94 -4.72 -25.99
C LEU A 86 -15.62 -4.12 -25.46
N SER A 87 -15.09 -4.66 -24.34
CA SER A 87 -13.78 -4.26 -23.82
C SER A 87 -12.67 -4.56 -24.84
N ASP A 88 -12.66 -5.76 -25.42
CA ASP A 88 -11.67 -6.17 -26.41
C ASP A 88 -11.80 -5.34 -27.71
N ALA A 89 -13.00 -4.97 -28.13
CA ALA A 89 -13.23 -4.09 -29.28
C ALA A 89 -12.66 -2.67 -29.05
N VAL A 90 -12.87 -2.10 -27.86
CA VAL A 90 -12.31 -0.81 -27.47
C VAL A 90 -10.78 -0.88 -27.42
N VAL A 91 -10.21 -1.95 -26.85
CA VAL A 91 -8.75 -2.16 -26.85
C VAL A 91 -8.20 -2.23 -28.27
N ALA A 92 -8.85 -2.97 -29.17
CA ALA A 92 -8.42 -3.10 -30.55
C ALA A 92 -8.44 -1.76 -31.29
N ALA A 93 -9.51 -0.98 -31.12
CA ALA A 93 -9.64 0.35 -31.74
C ALA A 93 -8.56 1.33 -31.25
N LEU A 94 -8.33 1.40 -29.93
CA LEU A 94 -7.30 2.28 -29.37
C LEU A 94 -5.88 1.85 -29.72
N ARG A 95 -5.61 0.54 -29.81
CA ARG A 95 -4.30 0.04 -30.30
C ARG A 95 -4.07 0.38 -31.76
N ALA A 96 -5.09 0.32 -32.61
CA ALA A 96 -4.98 0.71 -34.01
C ALA A 96 -4.58 2.20 -34.17
N LEU A 97 -4.80 3.00 -33.13
CA LEU A 97 -4.45 4.42 -33.05
C LEU A 97 -3.10 4.67 -32.34
N GLY A 98 -2.39 3.62 -31.94
CA GLY A 98 -1.07 3.70 -31.31
C GLY A 98 -1.08 3.77 -29.78
N ALA A 99 -2.20 3.46 -29.12
CA ALA A 99 -2.24 3.38 -27.67
C ALA A 99 -1.64 2.04 -27.17
N GLU A 100 -0.94 2.06 -26.05
CA GLU A 100 -0.21 0.91 -25.50
C GLU A 100 -0.55 0.65 -24.03
N GLY A 101 -0.27 -0.57 -23.54
CA GLY A 101 -0.46 -0.92 -22.13
C GLY A 101 -1.89 -0.72 -21.62
N LEU A 102 -2.88 -0.87 -22.50
CA LEU A 102 -4.28 -0.59 -22.21
C LEU A 102 -4.88 -1.60 -21.22
N ALA A 103 -5.59 -1.08 -20.22
CA ALA A 103 -6.55 -1.78 -19.40
C ALA A 103 -7.92 -1.12 -19.60
N VAL A 104 -8.86 -1.88 -20.16
CA VAL A 104 -10.22 -1.43 -20.43
C VAL A 104 -11.20 -2.30 -19.64
N GLU A 105 -12.07 -1.64 -18.89
CA GLU A 105 -13.15 -2.29 -18.16
C GLU A 105 -14.49 -1.71 -18.60
N VAL A 106 -15.38 -2.59 -19.05
CA VAL A 106 -16.75 -2.25 -19.44
C VAL A 106 -17.76 -2.91 -18.50
N ARG A 107 -18.72 -2.11 -18.07
CA ARG A 107 -19.90 -2.54 -17.31
C ARG A 107 -21.15 -2.01 -17.98
N LEU A 108 -21.98 -2.90 -18.52
CA LEU A 108 -23.22 -2.53 -19.18
C LEU A 108 -24.25 -2.04 -18.14
N PRO A 109 -25.24 -1.22 -18.53
CA PRO A 109 -26.30 -0.73 -17.64
C PRO A 109 -27.28 -1.81 -17.16
N ARG A 110 -27.61 -1.80 -15.86
CA ARG A 110 -28.62 -2.65 -15.19
C ARG A 110 -29.69 -1.76 -14.55
N ALA A 111 -30.75 -2.37 -14.03
CA ALA A 111 -31.84 -1.65 -13.36
C ALA A 111 -31.34 -0.67 -12.26
N ASP A 112 -30.33 -1.10 -11.49
CA ASP A 112 -29.77 -0.32 -10.38
C ASP A 112 -28.38 0.27 -10.66
N ASP A 113 -27.87 0.12 -11.88
CA ASP A 113 -26.50 0.50 -12.24
C ASP A 113 -26.46 1.14 -13.62
N PRO A 114 -26.10 2.42 -13.76
CA PRO A 114 -26.09 3.11 -15.05
C PRO A 114 -25.01 2.60 -16.01
N GLY A 115 -24.12 1.70 -15.57
CA GLY A 115 -22.99 1.21 -16.35
C GLY A 115 -21.84 2.23 -16.40
N ALA A 116 -20.68 1.77 -16.87
CA ALA A 116 -19.50 2.62 -17.03
C ALA A 116 -18.49 1.98 -17.99
N VAL A 117 -17.62 2.81 -18.56
CA VAL A 117 -16.42 2.39 -19.29
C VAL A 117 -15.22 3.10 -18.68
N VAL A 118 -14.21 2.34 -18.29
CA VAL A 118 -12.95 2.87 -17.76
C VAL A 118 -11.81 2.40 -18.64
N VAL A 119 -11.03 3.35 -19.14
CA VAL A 119 -9.85 3.12 -19.96
C VAL A 119 -8.64 3.68 -19.25
N THR A 120 -7.61 2.86 -19.08
CA THR A 120 -6.32 3.28 -18.56
C THR A 120 -5.20 2.78 -19.47
N GLY A 121 -4.12 3.53 -19.64
CA GLY A 121 -2.98 3.07 -20.43
C GLY A 121 -2.07 4.21 -20.87
N LEU A 122 -1.23 3.94 -21.87
CA LEU A 122 -0.43 4.95 -22.55
C LEU A 122 -1.22 5.42 -23.78
N GLY A 123 -1.58 6.70 -23.80
CA GLY A 123 -2.28 7.32 -24.93
C GLY A 123 -1.34 7.53 -26.12
N PRO A 124 -1.88 7.61 -27.35
CA PRO A 124 -1.09 8.01 -28.51
C PRO A 124 -0.48 9.40 -28.33
N PRO A 125 0.67 9.70 -28.98
CA PRO A 125 1.26 11.03 -28.92
C PRO A 125 0.28 12.08 -29.48
N GLY A 126 0.03 13.13 -28.70
CA GLY A 126 -0.87 14.23 -29.08
C GLY A 126 -2.36 13.96 -28.86
N TRP A 127 -2.73 12.80 -28.28
CA TRP A 127 -4.11 12.52 -27.90
C TRP A 127 -4.41 13.00 -26.49
N ASP A 128 -5.54 13.69 -26.34
CA ASP A 128 -6.09 14.05 -25.04
C ASP A 128 -7.10 13.00 -24.55
N GLU A 129 -7.38 13.04 -23.24
CA GLU A 129 -8.38 12.15 -22.62
C GLU A 129 -9.81 12.41 -23.14
N PRO A 130 -10.25 13.65 -23.39
CA PRO A 130 -11.57 13.93 -23.95
C PRO A 130 -11.82 13.35 -25.35
N ALA A 131 -10.87 13.45 -26.29
CA ALA A 131 -11.05 12.88 -27.63
C ALA A 131 -11.14 11.36 -27.58
N ALA A 132 -10.33 10.73 -26.74
CA ALA A 132 -10.41 9.29 -26.52
C ALA A 132 -11.73 8.87 -25.87
N ALA A 133 -12.23 9.66 -24.91
CA ALA A 133 -13.51 9.41 -24.27
C ALA A 133 -14.67 9.52 -25.28
N ALA A 134 -14.60 10.48 -26.20
CA ALA A 134 -15.59 10.63 -27.27
C ALA A 134 -15.57 9.42 -28.23
N LEU A 135 -14.40 9.00 -28.71
CA LEU A 135 -14.26 7.81 -29.56
C LEU A 135 -14.81 6.55 -28.88
N VAL A 136 -14.42 6.32 -27.63
CA VAL A 136 -14.90 5.17 -26.85
C VAL A 136 -16.41 5.25 -26.63
N GLY A 137 -16.94 6.47 -26.44
CA GLY A 137 -18.38 6.71 -26.37
C GLY A 137 -19.11 6.30 -27.65
N GLU A 138 -18.58 6.65 -28.82
CA GLU A 138 -19.14 6.23 -30.11
C GLU A 138 -19.12 4.71 -30.30
N LEU A 139 -18.02 4.05 -29.91
CA LEU A 139 -17.88 2.58 -29.98
C LEU A 139 -18.84 1.85 -29.04
N CYS A 140 -19.07 2.39 -27.85
CA CYS A 140 -19.96 1.80 -26.86
C CYS A 140 -21.44 2.15 -27.10
N GLY A 141 -21.72 3.22 -27.83
CA GLY A 141 -23.07 3.66 -28.16
C GLY A 141 -23.74 4.53 -27.09
N PRO A 142 -25.03 4.89 -27.27
CA PRO A 142 -25.68 5.99 -26.54
C PRO A 142 -25.74 5.82 -25.02
N TRP A 143 -25.77 4.59 -24.51
CA TRP A 143 -25.80 4.36 -23.06
C TRP A 143 -24.54 4.86 -22.35
N SER A 144 -23.41 4.95 -23.07
CA SER A 144 -22.12 5.33 -22.50
C SER A 144 -21.94 6.85 -22.35
N ALA A 145 -22.88 7.67 -22.84
CA ALA A 145 -22.81 9.12 -22.81
C ALA A 145 -22.56 9.66 -21.38
N GLY A 146 -21.44 10.36 -21.20
CA GLY A 146 -21.01 10.90 -19.90
C GLY A 146 -20.51 9.85 -18.89
N ARG A 147 -20.37 8.58 -19.29
CA ARG A 147 -19.98 7.44 -18.43
C ARG A 147 -18.66 6.79 -18.84
N VAL A 148 -17.96 7.39 -19.79
CA VAL A 148 -16.63 7.01 -20.20
C VAL A 148 -15.60 7.82 -19.41
N ARG A 149 -14.65 7.13 -18.79
CA ARG A 149 -13.49 7.73 -18.12
C ARG A 149 -12.23 7.18 -18.78
N VAL A 150 -11.39 8.10 -19.24
CA VAL A 150 -10.08 7.78 -19.82
C VAL A 150 -9.02 8.42 -18.95
N ALA A 151 -7.98 7.66 -18.61
CA ALA A 151 -6.84 8.16 -17.87
C ALA A 151 -5.54 7.71 -18.55
N TRP A 152 -4.79 8.66 -19.09
CA TRP A 152 -3.51 8.40 -19.71
C TRP A 152 -2.38 8.49 -18.69
N ARG A 153 -1.54 7.46 -18.64
CA ARG A 153 -0.27 7.53 -17.94
C ARG A 153 0.65 8.37 -18.82
N GLY A 154 1.10 9.52 -18.33
CA GLY A 154 2.21 10.22 -18.94
C GLY A 154 3.41 9.27 -19.03
N ALA A 155 4.20 9.36 -20.11
CA ALA A 155 5.49 8.69 -20.15
C ALA A 155 6.21 9.03 -18.85
N ALA A 156 6.52 8.03 -18.02
CA ALA A 156 7.32 8.26 -16.84
C ALA A 156 8.58 9.00 -17.32
N PRO A 157 8.96 10.15 -16.75
CA PRO A 157 10.20 10.79 -17.12
C PRO A 157 11.27 9.70 -17.01
N SER A 158 11.93 9.40 -18.12
CA SER A 158 13.00 8.42 -18.17
C SER A 158 13.95 8.78 -17.03
N ARG A 159 13.96 7.95 -15.98
CA ARG A 159 14.80 8.17 -14.81
C ARG A 159 16.22 8.27 -15.37
N PRO A 160 16.94 9.39 -15.18
CA PRO A 160 18.33 9.45 -15.63
C PRO A 160 19.03 8.28 -14.93
N GLU A 161 19.65 7.40 -15.72
CA GLU A 161 20.47 6.32 -15.19
C GLU A 161 21.45 6.94 -14.19
N GLY A 162 21.44 6.40 -12.97
CA GLY A 162 22.08 7.02 -11.82
C GLY A 162 23.54 7.35 -12.06
N GLY A 163 23.82 8.64 -12.21
CA GLY A 163 25.15 9.19 -11.98
C GLY A 163 25.47 9.19 -10.47
N PRO A 164 26.76 9.15 -10.07
CA PRO A 164 27.21 9.04 -8.67
C PRO A 164 27.00 10.32 -7.83
N GLY A 165 25.80 10.92 -7.89
CA GLY A 165 25.45 12.21 -7.28
C GLY A 165 24.42 12.16 -6.16
N ASP A 166 23.99 10.98 -5.69
CA ASP A 166 22.90 10.81 -4.69
C ASP A 166 23.34 10.88 -3.20
N LEU A 167 24.64 11.05 -2.95
CA LEU A 167 25.18 11.25 -1.60
C LEU A 167 24.69 12.52 -0.86
N PRO A 168 24.56 13.71 -1.48
CA PRO A 168 24.19 14.92 -0.76
C PRO A 168 22.73 14.91 -0.28
N LEU A 169 21.84 14.17 -0.96
CA LEU A 169 20.43 14.08 -0.57
C LEU A 169 20.25 13.16 0.66
N LEU A 170 21.06 12.08 0.73
CA LEU A 170 21.19 11.24 1.90
C LEU A 170 21.74 12.02 3.11
N PHE A 171 22.77 12.84 2.92
CA PHE A 171 23.27 13.72 3.99
C PHE A 171 22.25 14.78 4.41
N ALA A 172 21.48 15.35 3.49
CA ALA A 172 20.42 16.30 3.80
C ALA A 172 19.30 15.66 4.64
N LEU A 173 18.87 14.44 4.31
CA LEU A 173 17.86 13.70 5.06
C LEU A 173 18.35 13.30 6.46
N VAL A 174 19.61 12.87 6.58
CA VAL A 174 20.23 12.54 7.88
C VAL A 174 20.41 13.79 8.75
N GLY A 175 20.83 14.91 8.16
CA GLY A 175 20.97 16.19 8.86
C GLY A 175 19.63 16.74 9.37
N LEU A 176 18.57 16.64 8.55
CA LEU A 176 17.22 17.08 8.93
C LEU A 176 16.64 16.22 10.07
N GLY A 177 16.85 14.91 10.02
CA GLY A 177 16.42 13.98 11.07
C GLY A 177 17.11 14.22 12.41
N ALA A 178 18.40 14.51 12.40
CA ALA A 178 19.17 14.84 13.61
C ALA A 178 18.71 16.17 14.23
N ALA A 179 18.46 17.21 13.43
CA ALA A 179 18.02 18.52 13.94
C ALA A 179 16.59 18.49 14.51
N GLY A 180 15.68 17.72 13.90
CA GLY A 180 14.31 17.56 14.37
C GLY A 180 14.19 16.81 15.70
N GLY A 181 15.07 15.83 15.95
CA GLY A 181 15.05 15.05 17.20
C GLY A 181 15.37 15.88 18.45
N VAL A 182 16.28 16.85 18.34
CA VAL A 182 16.73 17.66 19.50
C VAL A 182 15.68 18.72 19.90
N THR A 183 14.88 19.20 18.95
CA THR A 183 13.81 20.18 19.24
C THR A 183 12.62 19.52 19.94
N VAL A 184 12.26 18.29 19.54
CA VAL A 184 11.19 17.52 20.20
C VAL A 184 11.58 17.11 21.63
N ASP A 185 12.83 16.67 21.87
CA ASP A 185 13.28 16.30 23.22
C ASP A 185 13.28 17.51 24.17
N ARG A 186 13.66 18.70 23.68
CA ARG A 186 13.58 19.94 24.47
C ARG A 186 12.15 20.37 24.78
N ALA A 187 11.21 20.18 23.84
CA ALA A 187 9.80 20.50 24.07
C ALA A 187 9.17 19.57 25.13
N LEU A 188 9.49 18.27 25.09
CA LEU A 188 8.99 17.30 26.05
C LEU A 188 9.57 17.52 27.45
N ARG A 189 10.86 17.86 27.57
CA ARG A 189 11.47 18.19 28.87
C ARG A 189 10.93 19.46 29.50
N ARG A 190 10.50 20.45 28.70
CA ARG A 190 9.83 21.65 29.23
C ARG A 190 8.45 21.33 29.81
N ARG A 191 7.66 20.48 29.14
CA ARG A 191 6.35 20.04 29.66
C ARG A 191 6.46 19.23 30.95
N ALA A 192 7.49 18.39 31.08
CA ALA A 192 7.71 17.59 32.30
C ALA A 192 8.16 18.41 33.52
N ARG A 193 8.56 19.67 33.34
CA ARG A 193 9.04 20.56 34.41
C ARG A 193 8.04 21.64 34.82
N SER A 194 6.80 21.57 34.38
CA SER A 194 5.72 22.40 34.91
C SER A 194 4.93 21.60 35.95
N PRO A 195 5.38 21.52 37.23
CA PRO A 195 4.51 21.12 38.30
C PRO A 195 3.46 22.22 38.48
N LEU A 196 2.21 21.79 38.53
CA LEU A 196 1.04 22.55 38.92
C LEU A 196 1.37 23.50 40.07
N ARG A 197 1.42 24.81 39.79
CA ARG A 197 1.15 25.82 40.80
C ARG A 197 -0.36 26.06 40.77
N GLY A 198 -1.01 25.68 41.87
CA GLY A 198 -2.22 26.37 42.31
C GLY A 198 -1.90 27.80 42.72
#